data_AF-A0A7J6TDA0-F1
#
_entry.id   AF-A0A7J6TDA0-F1
#
_cell.length_a   1.000
_cell.length_b   1.000
_cell.length_c   1.000
_cell.angle_alpha   90.00
_cell.angle_beta   90.00
_cell.angle_gamma   90.00
#
_symmetry.space_group_name_H-M   'P 1'
#
loop_
_entity.id
_entity.type
_entity.pdbx_description
1 polymer ?
#
loop_
_entity_poly.entity_id
_entity_poly.type
_entity_poly.pdbx_seq_one_letter_code
_entity_poly.pdbx_strand_id
1 'polypeptide(L)'
;MTIDAAGSAVTTADAVDVDVASTTSSSSASPVTAKTLSSSRADDDGLDMELSCWERLAINILRQGSVPEHVAFIMDGNRRYATSHHLPKVQGHRYGYEKLLQVLKWCLHLGVKYVSAYTFSVDNFNRSREEVTYLMDLASSKFAELGQHNGFLERHSICVKFWGDLSLLPPDIHEKCIELEAKTSKYPAKATLNLLFSYSSKLEVSQAVDKAIAAKSTEKQQSSGARLTWSDIEAQLYSAGTPPPDLLL
;
A
#
# COMPACT_ATOMS: atom_id res chain seq x y z
N MET A 1 -1.12 -58.22 -2.89
CA MET A 1 -0.12 -57.94 -1.85
C MET A 1 -0.52 -56.62 -1.22
N THR A 2 -1.44 -56.68 -0.25
CA THR A 2 -1.23 -56.71 1.22
C THR A 2 -1.23 -55.27 1.78
N ILE A 3 -2.39 -54.77 2.23
CA ILE A 3 -2.89 -54.72 3.64
C ILE A 3 -1.90 -54.05 4.61
N ASP A 4 -2.27 -52.92 5.23
CA ASP A 4 -3.01 -52.93 6.50
C ASP A 4 -3.48 -51.55 6.96
N ALA A 5 -4.64 -51.58 7.61
CA ALA A 5 -5.30 -50.51 8.35
C ALA A 5 -5.45 -50.95 9.80
N ALA A 6 -5.19 -50.06 10.76
CA ALA A 6 -5.62 -50.17 12.16
C ALA A 6 -5.43 -48.78 12.80
N GLY A 7 -6.29 -48.26 13.68
CA GLY A 7 -7.48 -48.78 14.32
C GLY A 7 -8.08 -47.64 15.16
N SER A 8 -9.39 -47.70 15.36
CA SER A 8 -10.19 -46.71 16.08
C SER A 8 -10.55 -47.26 17.47
N ALA A 9 -10.74 -46.33 18.42
CA ALA A 9 -11.79 -46.30 19.44
C ALA A 9 -11.73 -47.20 20.71
N VAL A 10 -11.78 -46.48 21.86
CA VAL A 10 -12.91 -46.45 22.84
C VAL A 10 -12.82 -47.21 24.18
N THR A 11 -12.93 -46.39 25.27
CA THR A 11 -13.53 -46.58 26.63
C THR A 11 -13.01 -47.67 27.57
N THR A 12 -12.91 -47.48 28.90
CA THR A 12 -14.00 -47.36 29.91
C THR A 12 -13.51 -46.62 31.17
N ALA A 13 -14.27 -45.66 31.72
CA ALA A 13 -15.18 -45.77 32.88
C ALA A 13 -14.52 -46.24 34.21
N ASP A 14 -14.48 -45.37 35.23
CA ASP A 14 -15.40 -45.45 36.39
C ASP A 14 -15.08 -44.41 37.49
N ALA A 15 -16.15 -43.90 38.08
CA ALA A 15 -16.19 -42.93 39.18
C ALA A 15 -16.43 -43.64 40.51
N VAL A 16 -15.88 -43.15 41.62
CA VAL A 16 -16.50 -43.24 42.97
C VAL A 16 -16.05 -42.07 43.85
N ASP A 17 -17.04 -41.36 44.38
CA ASP A 17 -17.04 -40.37 45.48
C ASP A 17 -16.43 -40.88 46.79
N VAL A 18 -15.77 -40.01 47.56
CA VAL A 18 -16.02 -39.91 49.02
C VAL A 18 -15.83 -38.47 49.48
N ASP A 19 -16.89 -37.94 50.07
CA ASP A 19 -17.07 -36.63 50.69
C ASP A 19 -16.82 -36.74 52.21
N VAL A 20 -16.03 -35.83 52.81
CA VAL A 20 -16.05 -35.56 54.27
C VAL A 20 -15.73 -34.09 54.54
N ALA A 21 -16.71 -33.40 55.12
CA ALA A 21 -16.62 -32.03 55.61
C ALA A 21 -16.01 -31.94 57.03
N SER A 22 -15.34 -30.82 57.34
CA SER A 22 -15.52 -30.09 58.62
C SER A 22 -14.83 -28.71 58.65
N THR A 23 -15.66 -27.68 58.79
CA THR A 23 -15.57 -26.45 59.62
C THR A 23 -14.20 -25.92 60.09
N THR A 24 -13.89 -24.63 59.81
CA THR A 24 -13.86 -23.53 60.82
C THR A 24 -13.41 -22.16 60.25
N SER A 25 -14.24 -21.15 60.49
CA SER A 25 -14.02 -19.71 60.78
C SER A 25 -12.80 -18.91 60.26
N SER A 26 -13.15 -17.75 59.67
CA SER A 26 -12.74 -16.37 60.04
C SER A 26 -11.81 -15.55 59.12
N SER A 27 -12.31 -14.35 58.83
CA SER A 27 -11.61 -13.07 58.63
C SER A 27 -10.91 -12.76 57.29
N SER A 28 -11.48 -11.73 56.63
CA SER A 28 -10.82 -10.57 56.02
C SER A 28 -9.55 -10.78 55.18
N ALA A 29 -9.68 -10.58 53.88
CA ALA A 29 -9.08 -9.49 53.12
C ALA A 29 -9.11 -9.85 51.63
N SER A 30 -9.82 -9.08 50.81
CA SER A 30 -9.76 -9.20 49.36
C SER A 30 -8.38 -8.75 48.86
N PRO A 31 -7.61 -9.57 48.14
CA PRO A 31 -6.50 -9.06 47.36
C PRO A 31 -7.05 -8.47 46.07
N VAL A 32 -6.63 -7.23 45.79
CA VAL A 32 -6.80 -6.57 44.49
C VAL A 32 -6.10 -7.44 43.45
N THR A 33 -6.86 -8.18 42.65
CA THR A 33 -6.33 -8.87 41.47
C THR A 33 -5.91 -7.81 40.47
N ALA A 34 -4.60 -7.58 40.36
CA ALA A 34 -4.02 -6.84 39.24
C ALA A 34 -4.50 -7.52 37.96
N LYS A 35 -5.35 -6.83 37.22
CA LYS A 35 -5.81 -7.25 35.90
C LYS A 35 -4.59 -7.18 34.99
N THR A 36 -3.91 -8.31 34.83
CA THR A 36 -2.91 -8.50 33.78
C THR A 36 -3.62 -8.25 32.45
N LEU A 37 -3.54 -7.02 31.96
CA LEU A 37 -3.84 -6.68 30.58
C LEU A 37 -2.78 -7.38 29.74
N SER A 38 -3.06 -8.62 29.36
CA SER A 38 -2.39 -9.25 28.23
C SER A 38 -2.80 -8.44 27.00
N SER A 39 -1.99 -7.44 26.65
CA SER A 39 -2.08 -6.82 25.33
C SER A 39 -1.73 -7.92 24.33
N SER A 40 -2.75 -8.51 23.73
CA SER A 40 -2.59 -9.24 22.48
C SER A 40 -2.00 -8.23 21.49
N ARG A 41 -0.69 -8.36 21.23
CA ARG A 41 -0.02 -7.69 20.12
C ARG A 41 -0.76 -8.13 18.86
N ALA A 42 -1.68 -7.29 18.42
CA ALA A 42 -2.09 -7.29 17.03
C ALA A 42 -0.83 -7.03 16.21
N ASP A 43 -0.67 -7.81 15.16
CA ASP A 43 0.52 -7.90 14.33
C ASP A 43 1.09 -6.51 14.00
N ASP A 44 2.36 -6.32 14.36
CA ASP A 44 3.14 -5.13 14.05
C ASP A 44 3.48 -5.19 12.56
N ASP A 45 2.55 -4.73 11.71
CA ASP A 45 2.89 -4.42 10.32
C ASP A 45 3.98 -3.35 10.43
N GLY A 46 5.25 -3.69 10.20
CA GLY A 46 6.44 -2.83 10.40
C GLY A 46 6.45 -1.50 9.63
N LEU A 47 5.30 -1.10 9.08
CA LEU A 47 4.88 0.17 8.51
C LEU A 47 4.52 1.22 9.58
N ASP A 48 4.11 0.80 10.79
CA ASP A 48 3.77 1.69 11.92
C ASP A 48 4.95 1.95 12.86
N MET A 49 6.16 2.08 12.32
CA MET A 49 7.30 2.55 13.13
C MET A 49 6.96 3.91 13.74
N GLU A 50 7.29 4.17 15.00
CA GLU A 50 7.17 5.52 15.56
C GLU A 50 8.21 6.47 14.94
N LEU A 51 7.93 7.77 14.88
CA LEU A 51 8.95 8.78 14.56
C LEU A 51 9.96 8.87 15.71
N SER A 52 11.26 8.95 15.42
CA SER A 52 12.28 9.34 16.40
C SER A 52 12.03 10.75 16.95
N CYS A 53 12.64 11.08 18.08
CA CYS A 53 12.52 12.42 18.67
C CYS A 53 12.98 13.53 17.71
N TRP A 54 14.04 13.27 16.94
CA TRP A 54 14.59 14.21 15.96
C TRP A 54 13.69 14.37 14.75
N GLU A 55 13.11 13.29 14.24
CA GLU A 55 12.12 13.38 13.15
C GLU A 55 10.88 14.17 13.59
N ARG A 56 10.36 13.92 14.80
CA ARG A 56 9.24 14.70 15.35
C ARG A 56 9.58 16.19 15.45
N LEU A 57 10.76 16.52 15.98
CA LEU A 57 11.21 17.90 16.10
C LEU A 57 11.31 18.57 14.72
N ALA A 58 11.97 17.93 13.76
CA ALA A 58 12.14 18.46 12.41
C ALA A 58 10.79 18.68 11.71
N ILE A 59 9.89 17.69 11.78
CA ILE A 59 8.54 17.78 11.20
C ILE A 59 7.75 18.93 11.83
N ASN A 60 7.81 19.10 13.15
CA ASN A 60 7.08 20.18 13.83
C ASN A 60 7.58 21.58 13.43
N ILE A 61 8.90 21.72 13.20
CA ILE A 61 9.51 22.96 12.71
C ILE A 61 9.07 23.21 11.25
N LEU A 62 9.21 22.22 10.38
CA LEU A 62 8.86 22.33 8.96
C LEU A 62 7.37 22.66 8.75
N ARG A 63 6.49 22.13 9.60
CA ARG A 63 5.05 22.41 9.57
C ARG A 63 4.67 23.86 9.93
N GLN A 64 5.59 24.67 10.45
CA GLN A 64 5.34 26.10 10.64
C GLN A 64 5.45 26.88 9.33
N GLY A 65 6.08 26.30 8.30
CA GLY A 65 6.19 26.88 6.96
C GLY A 65 5.12 26.37 5.99
N SER A 66 5.26 26.71 4.71
CA SER A 66 4.44 26.19 3.63
C SER A 66 4.80 24.72 3.34
N VAL A 67 3.87 23.81 3.62
CA VAL A 67 4.00 22.39 3.27
C VAL A 67 3.48 22.18 1.84
N PRO A 68 4.21 21.48 0.96
CA PRO A 68 3.73 21.15 -0.38
C PRO A 68 2.47 20.28 -0.29
N GLU A 69 1.49 20.56 -1.13
CA GLU A 69 0.27 19.78 -1.24
C GLU A 69 0.53 18.46 -1.99
N HIS A 70 1.40 18.49 -3.00
CA HIS A 70 1.76 17.33 -3.81
C HIS A 70 3.28 17.19 -3.99
N VAL A 71 3.82 16.03 -3.60
CA VAL A 71 5.22 15.65 -3.85
C VAL A 71 5.28 14.40 -4.72
N ALA A 72 6.06 14.46 -5.80
CA ALA A 72 6.32 13.33 -6.70
C ALA A 72 7.76 12.83 -6.56
N PHE A 73 7.94 11.50 -6.58
CA PHE A 73 9.24 10.84 -6.40
C PHE A 73 9.56 9.94 -7.59
N ILE A 74 10.75 10.10 -8.17
CA ILE A 74 11.38 9.18 -9.12
C ILE A 74 12.33 8.29 -8.34
N MET A 75 11.88 7.07 -8.03
CA MET A 75 12.65 6.12 -7.20
C MET A 75 13.74 5.39 -8.00
N ASP A 76 14.77 6.11 -8.39
CA ASP A 76 15.92 5.54 -9.09
C ASP A 76 17.06 5.15 -8.12
N GLY A 77 18.01 4.35 -8.60
CA GLY A 77 19.22 4.01 -7.88
C GLY A 77 19.18 2.65 -7.18
N ASN A 78 18.04 1.97 -7.12
CA ASN A 78 17.89 0.66 -6.45
C ASN A 78 18.94 -0.37 -6.91
N ARG A 79 19.18 -0.49 -8.22
CA ARG A 79 20.21 -1.40 -8.76
C ARG A 79 21.64 -0.96 -8.41
N ARG A 80 21.91 0.34 -8.43
CA ARG A 80 23.23 0.92 -8.07
C ARG A 80 23.52 0.72 -6.58
N TYR A 81 22.51 0.94 -5.73
CA TYR A 81 22.57 0.67 -4.30
C TYR A 81 22.92 -0.79 -4.03
N ALA A 82 22.19 -1.72 -4.64
CA ALA A 82 22.48 -3.16 -4.49
C ALA A 82 23.91 -3.51 -4.90
N THR A 83 24.37 -3.03 -6.06
CA THR A 83 25.75 -3.26 -6.51
C THR A 83 26.78 -2.70 -5.53
N SER A 84 26.60 -1.47 -5.04
CA SER A 84 27.54 -0.83 -4.10
C SER A 84 27.64 -1.53 -2.74
N HIS A 85 26.60 -2.27 -2.35
CA HIS A 85 26.53 -3.05 -1.11
C HIS A 85 26.78 -4.55 -1.33
N HIS A 86 27.21 -4.96 -2.53
CA HIS A 86 27.44 -6.37 -2.90
C HIS A 86 26.20 -7.26 -2.73
N LEU A 87 25.02 -6.70 -2.95
CA LEU A 87 23.73 -7.37 -2.85
C LEU A 87 23.19 -7.75 -4.24
N PRO A 88 22.35 -8.79 -4.34
CA PRO A 88 21.59 -9.06 -5.56
C PRO A 88 20.74 -7.85 -5.96
N LYS A 89 20.69 -7.50 -7.25
CA LYS A 89 19.91 -6.36 -7.78
C LYS A 89 18.46 -6.34 -7.28
N VAL A 90 17.87 -7.54 -7.22
CA VAL A 90 16.52 -7.78 -6.71
C VAL A 90 16.31 -7.28 -5.28
N GLN A 91 17.29 -7.45 -4.38
CA GLN A 91 17.19 -6.92 -3.02
C GLN A 91 17.18 -5.40 -2.98
N GLY A 92 17.85 -4.73 -3.91
CA GLY A 92 17.81 -3.28 -4.03
C GLY A 92 16.38 -2.75 -4.23
N HIS A 93 15.54 -3.47 -4.97
CA HIS A 93 14.14 -3.10 -5.16
C HIS A 93 13.31 -3.25 -3.88
N ARG A 94 13.60 -4.28 -3.07
CA ARG A 94 12.96 -4.44 -1.76
C ARG A 94 13.30 -3.28 -0.82
N TYR A 95 14.57 -2.89 -0.73
CA TYR A 95 14.99 -1.73 0.07
C TYR A 95 14.41 -0.41 -0.47
N GLY A 96 14.28 -0.27 -1.79
CA GLY A 96 13.61 0.87 -2.41
C GLY A 96 12.15 1.00 -1.97
N TYR A 97 11.42 -0.12 -1.92
CA TYR A 97 10.05 -0.15 -1.42
C TYR A 97 9.97 0.22 0.08
N GLU A 98 10.85 -0.33 0.92
CA GLU A 98 10.92 0.02 2.34
C GLU A 98 11.22 1.52 2.54
N LYS A 99 12.04 2.13 1.68
CA LYS A 99 12.25 3.59 1.68
C LYS A 99 11.03 4.37 1.23
N LEU A 100 10.32 3.91 0.20
CA LEU A 100 9.07 4.56 -0.22
C LEU A 100 8.09 4.69 0.93
N LEU A 101 7.90 3.60 1.69
CA LEU A 101 6.99 3.61 2.85
C LEU A 101 7.45 4.56 3.94
N GLN A 102 8.75 4.60 4.23
CA GLN A 102 9.28 5.56 5.21
C GLN A 102 9.05 7.01 4.75
N VAL A 103 9.31 7.31 3.48
CA VAL A 103 9.10 8.65 2.91
C VAL A 103 7.61 9.01 2.92
N LEU A 104 6.74 8.09 2.53
CA LEU A 104 5.29 8.27 2.59
C LEU A 104 4.84 8.61 4.01
N LYS A 105 5.36 7.90 5.02
CA LYS A 105 5.11 8.22 6.43
C LYS A 105 5.54 9.65 6.79
N TRP A 106 6.73 10.09 6.37
CA TRP A 106 7.17 11.47 6.61
C TRP A 106 6.24 12.49 5.94
N CYS A 107 5.84 12.25 4.68
CA CYS A 107 4.88 13.08 3.96
C CYS A 107 3.55 13.20 4.70
N LEU A 108 3.01 12.10 5.21
CA LEU A 108 1.76 12.09 5.99
C LEU A 108 1.89 12.91 7.28
N HIS A 109 2.99 12.74 8.02
CA HIS A 109 3.21 13.51 9.25
C HIS A 109 3.42 15.01 9.01
N LEU A 110 4.01 15.37 7.87
CA LEU A 110 4.14 16.76 7.41
C LEU A 110 2.78 17.35 6.97
N GLY A 111 1.83 16.50 6.55
CA GLY A 111 0.51 16.93 6.07
C GLY A 111 0.42 17.07 4.55
N VAL A 112 1.33 16.43 3.81
CA VAL A 112 1.27 16.34 2.34
C VAL A 112 0.05 15.51 1.96
N LYS A 113 -0.79 16.02 1.04
CA LYS A 113 -2.05 15.38 0.66
C LYS A 113 -1.91 14.42 -0.51
N TYR A 114 -0.97 14.67 -1.41
CA TYR A 114 -0.74 13.83 -2.58
C TYR A 114 0.73 13.41 -2.63
N VAL A 115 0.97 12.11 -2.73
CA VAL A 115 2.30 11.56 -2.95
C VAL A 115 2.25 10.72 -4.21
N SER A 116 3.05 11.07 -5.21
CA SER A 116 3.17 10.29 -6.43
C SER A 116 4.51 9.57 -6.45
N ALA A 117 4.53 8.27 -6.75
CA ALA A 117 5.75 7.49 -6.81
C ALA A 117 5.91 6.82 -8.17
N TYR A 118 7.02 7.08 -8.85
CA TYR A 118 7.38 6.38 -10.08
C TYR A 118 7.91 4.99 -9.75
N THR A 119 7.00 4.02 -9.77
CA THR A 119 7.27 2.64 -9.30
C THR A 119 7.72 1.70 -10.42
N PHE A 120 7.11 1.77 -11.61
CA PHE A 120 7.46 0.91 -12.74
C PHE A 120 7.11 1.57 -14.08
N SER A 121 8.10 1.71 -14.98
CA SER A 121 7.88 2.31 -16.31
C SER A 121 7.53 1.28 -17.37
N VAL A 122 6.88 1.71 -18.45
CA VAL A 122 6.69 0.86 -19.65
C VAL A 122 8.03 0.34 -20.18
N ASP A 123 9.08 1.16 -20.17
CA ASP A 123 10.41 0.73 -20.61
C ASP A 123 11.04 -0.34 -19.70
N ASN A 124 10.55 -0.53 -18.47
CA ASN A 124 11.06 -1.56 -17.58
C ASN A 124 10.68 -2.98 -18.03
N PHE A 125 9.69 -3.14 -18.90
CA PHE A 125 9.43 -4.42 -19.55
C PHE A 125 10.56 -4.89 -20.46
N ASN A 126 11.45 -3.99 -20.91
CA ASN A 126 12.62 -4.34 -21.72
C ASN A 126 13.80 -4.90 -20.89
N ARG A 127 13.64 -5.05 -19.56
CA ARG A 127 14.66 -5.68 -18.71
C ARG A 127 14.63 -7.20 -18.86
N SER A 128 15.56 -7.91 -18.20
CA SER A 128 15.59 -9.37 -18.27
C SER A 128 14.29 -9.93 -17.71
N ARG A 129 13.84 -11.08 -18.25
CA ARG A 129 12.59 -11.71 -17.84
C ARG A 129 12.59 -12.01 -16.34
N GLU A 130 13.72 -12.45 -15.81
CA GLU A 130 13.91 -12.77 -14.40
C GLU A 130 13.74 -11.52 -13.52
N GLU A 131 14.25 -10.36 -13.97
CA GLU A 131 14.07 -9.09 -13.25
C GLU A 131 12.61 -8.64 -13.28
N VAL A 132 11.94 -8.74 -14.45
CA VAL A 132 10.53 -8.36 -14.58
C VAL A 132 9.64 -9.27 -13.73
N THR A 133 9.83 -10.59 -13.77
CA THR A 133 9.09 -11.54 -12.92
C THR A 133 9.28 -11.22 -11.44
N TYR A 134 10.50 -10.97 -10.99
CA TYR A 134 10.76 -10.58 -9.60
C TYR A 134 10.04 -9.28 -9.21
N LEU A 135 10.02 -8.28 -10.10
CA LEU A 135 9.33 -7.01 -9.83
C LEU A 135 7.82 -7.21 -9.71
N MET A 136 7.23 -8.09 -10.53
CA MET A 136 5.81 -8.44 -10.44
C MET A 136 5.50 -9.20 -9.15
N ASP A 137 6.33 -10.18 -8.77
CA ASP A 137 6.18 -10.91 -7.50
C ASP A 137 6.29 -9.98 -6.29
N LEU A 138 7.25 -9.04 -6.33
CA LEU A 138 7.40 -8.02 -5.31
C LEU A 138 6.15 -7.12 -5.23
N ALA A 139 5.66 -6.62 -6.36
CA ALA A 139 4.43 -5.83 -6.40
C ALA A 139 3.23 -6.61 -5.85
N SER A 140 3.09 -7.88 -6.26
CA SER A 140 2.05 -8.81 -5.82
C SER A 140 2.03 -8.98 -4.30
N SER A 141 3.21 -9.16 -3.69
CA SER A 141 3.39 -9.26 -2.24
C SER A 141 3.09 -7.95 -1.53
N LYS A 142 3.56 -6.82 -2.08
CA LYS A 142 3.44 -5.52 -1.45
C LYS A 142 2.04 -4.90 -1.54
N PHE A 143 1.31 -5.15 -2.62
CA PHE A 143 -0.10 -4.75 -2.71
C PHE A 143 -0.96 -5.57 -1.75
N ALA A 144 -0.65 -6.85 -1.56
CA ALA A 144 -1.32 -7.67 -0.55
C ALA A 144 -1.05 -7.17 0.87
N GLU A 145 0.20 -6.81 1.19
CA GLU A 145 0.59 -6.20 2.48
C GLU A 145 -0.12 -4.87 2.72
N LEU A 146 -0.12 -3.96 1.74
CA LEU A 146 -0.83 -2.68 1.82
C LEU A 146 -2.35 -2.84 1.96
N GLY A 147 -2.90 -3.88 1.34
CA GLY A 147 -4.31 -4.23 1.36
C GLY A 147 -4.77 -4.98 2.61
N GLN A 148 -3.94 -5.15 3.64
CA GLN A 148 -4.35 -5.81 4.89
C GLN A 148 -5.42 -5.00 5.64
N HIS A 149 -6.27 -5.70 6.39
CA HIS A 149 -7.27 -5.08 7.26
C HIS A 149 -6.61 -4.47 8.49
N ASN A 150 -7.09 -3.30 8.90
CA ASN A 150 -6.47 -2.48 9.94
C ASN A 150 -5.00 -2.19 9.63
N GLY A 151 -4.57 -2.28 8.36
CA GLY A 151 -3.20 -2.04 7.91
C GLY A 151 -2.89 -0.54 7.77
N PHE A 152 -1.65 -0.23 7.36
CA PHE A 152 -1.16 1.14 7.22
C PHE A 152 -2.09 2.08 6.44
N LEU A 153 -2.59 1.66 5.27
CA LEU A 153 -3.47 2.49 4.44
C LEU A 153 -4.80 2.80 5.13
N GLU A 154 -5.36 1.83 5.86
CA GLU A 154 -6.65 1.99 6.55
C GLU A 154 -6.48 2.88 7.79
N ARG A 155 -5.46 2.62 8.62
CA ARG A 155 -5.16 3.39 9.84
C ARG A 155 -4.90 4.87 9.55
N HIS A 156 -4.21 5.16 8.45
CA HIS A 156 -3.90 6.53 8.03
C HIS A 156 -4.90 7.12 7.02
N SER A 157 -5.94 6.36 6.64
CA SER A 157 -6.97 6.75 5.67
C SER A 157 -6.36 7.25 4.35
N ILE A 158 -5.55 6.41 3.72
CA ILE A 158 -4.85 6.70 2.46
C ILE A 158 -5.60 6.06 1.30
N CYS A 159 -5.96 6.88 0.31
CA CYS A 159 -6.49 6.40 -0.96
C CYS A 159 -5.33 6.04 -1.90
N VAL A 160 -5.33 4.86 -2.51
CA VAL A 160 -4.33 4.47 -3.51
C VAL A 160 -4.94 4.59 -4.89
N LYS A 161 -4.21 5.20 -5.82
CA LYS A 161 -4.56 5.25 -7.25
C LYS A 161 -3.42 4.72 -8.09
N PHE A 162 -3.73 3.93 -9.11
CA PHE A 162 -2.73 3.48 -10.07
C PHE A 162 -2.77 4.32 -11.35
N TRP A 163 -1.61 4.86 -11.75
CA TRP A 163 -1.46 5.62 -12.98
C TRP A 163 -0.60 4.85 -13.97
N GLY A 164 -1.15 4.52 -15.13
CA GLY A 164 -0.44 3.81 -16.19
C GLY A 164 -1.33 2.85 -16.94
N ASP A 165 -0.74 2.12 -17.89
CA ASP A 165 -1.47 1.15 -18.69
C ASP A 165 -1.45 -0.21 -17.99
N LEU A 166 -2.46 -0.45 -17.14
CA LEU A 166 -2.58 -1.68 -16.37
C LEU A 166 -2.86 -2.92 -17.23
N SER A 167 -3.28 -2.74 -18.50
CA SER A 167 -3.51 -3.85 -19.43
C SER A 167 -2.21 -4.55 -19.83
N LEU A 168 -1.06 -3.91 -19.63
CA LEU A 168 0.27 -4.48 -19.87
C LEU A 168 0.73 -5.41 -18.74
N LEU A 169 0.02 -5.41 -17.60
CA LEU A 169 0.39 -6.19 -16.43
C LEU A 169 -0.10 -7.63 -16.54
N PRO A 170 0.57 -8.58 -15.86
CA PRO A 170 0.01 -9.91 -15.64
C PRO A 170 -1.40 -9.83 -15.00
N PRO A 171 -2.34 -10.72 -15.37
CA PRO A 171 -3.73 -10.64 -14.91
C PRO A 171 -3.89 -10.59 -13.39
N ASP A 172 -3.06 -11.33 -12.65
CA ASP A 172 -3.08 -11.38 -11.19
C ASP A 172 -2.67 -10.03 -10.56
N ILE A 173 -1.68 -9.35 -11.15
CA ILE A 173 -1.24 -8.03 -10.69
C ILE A 173 -2.29 -6.97 -11.03
N HIS A 174 -2.86 -7.05 -12.24
CA HIS A 174 -3.92 -6.14 -12.66
C HIS A 174 -5.14 -6.21 -11.73
N GLU A 175 -5.60 -7.42 -11.40
CA GLU A 175 -6.71 -7.63 -10.46
C GLU A 175 -6.39 -7.03 -9.08
N LYS A 176 -5.20 -7.27 -8.54
CA LYS A 176 -4.75 -6.69 -7.26
C LYS A 176 -4.73 -5.16 -7.26
N CYS A 177 -4.33 -4.53 -8.37
CA CYS A 177 -4.38 -3.07 -8.50
C CYS A 177 -5.81 -2.56 -8.38
N ILE A 178 -6.74 -3.17 -9.13
CA ILE A 178 -8.16 -2.80 -9.12
C ILE A 178 -8.76 -3.00 -7.72
N GLU A 179 -8.50 -4.14 -7.09
CA GLU A 179 -9.00 -4.45 -5.75
C GLU A 179 -8.49 -3.45 -4.70
N LEU A 180 -7.21 -3.10 -4.73
CA LEU A 180 -6.62 -2.17 -3.77
C LEU A 180 -7.16 -0.74 -3.95
N GLU A 181 -7.30 -0.27 -5.19
CA GLU A 181 -7.89 1.03 -5.49
C GLU A 181 -9.38 1.07 -5.08
N ALA A 182 -10.14 0.02 -5.41
CA ALA A 182 -11.54 -0.10 -5.01
C ALA A 182 -11.72 -0.22 -3.48
N LYS A 183 -10.80 -0.86 -2.78
CA LYS A 183 -10.82 -0.95 -1.31
C LYS A 183 -10.56 0.43 -0.68
N THR A 184 -9.49 1.09 -1.11
CA THR A 184 -9.00 2.33 -0.46
C THR A 184 -9.83 3.56 -0.83
N SER A 185 -10.52 3.55 -1.97
CA SER A 185 -11.47 4.62 -2.35
C SER A 185 -12.66 4.78 -1.40
N LYS A 186 -12.94 3.78 -0.56
CA LYS A 186 -14.01 3.81 0.45
C LYS A 186 -13.59 4.53 1.74
N TYR A 187 -12.30 4.80 1.91
CA TYR A 187 -11.79 5.46 3.12
C TYR A 187 -12.11 6.96 3.10
N PRO A 188 -12.30 7.59 4.28
CA PRO A 188 -12.35 9.04 4.38
C PRO A 188 -10.95 9.62 4.16
N ALA A 189 -10.53 9.68 2.90
CA ALA A 189 -9.14 9.85 2.51
C ALA A 189 -8.55 11.17 3.04
N LYS A 190 -7.49 11.06 3.84
CA LYS A 190 -6.67 12.19 4.32
C LYS A 190 -5.52 12.50 3.36
N ALA A 191 -5.07 11.49 2.63
CA ALA A 191 -4.02 11.59 1.63
C ALA A 191 -4.27 10.60 0.49
N THR A 192 -3.66 10.87 -0.67
CA THR A 192 -3.68 10.00 -1.85
C THR A 192 -2.25 9.60 -2.22
N LEU A 193 -2.04 8.30 -2.42
CA LEU A 193 -0.82 7.72 -2.95
C LEU A 193 -1.06 7.32 -4.41
N ASN A 194 -0.44 8.03 -5.35
CA ASN A 194 -0.49 7.71 -6.76
C ASN A 194 0.72 6.85 -7.13
N LEU A 195 0.47 5.59 -7.50
CA LEU A 195 1.51 4.67 -7.93
C LEU A 195 1.56 4.67 -9.46
N LEU A 196 2.61 5.27 -10.02
CA LEU A 196 2.86 5.25 -11.46
C LEU A 196 3.45 3.88 -11.81
N PHE A 197 2.61 2.99 -12.33
CA PHE A 197 2.90 1.58 -12.56
C PHE A 197 2.52 1.22 -13.98
N SER A 198 3.42 0.55 -14.71
CA SER A 198 3.38 0.48 -16.19
C SER A 198 3.16 1.85 -16.84
N TYR A 199 3.81 2.88 -16.29
CA TYR A 199 3.60 4.29 -16.66
C TYR A 199 4.63 4.84 -17.66
N SER A 200 4.16 5.69 -18.58
CA SER A 200 4.98 6.54 -19.44
C SER A 200 4.21 7.83 -19.74
N SER A 201 4.84 9.00 -19.54
CA SER A 201 4.19 10.30 -19.80
C SER A 201 3.84 10.50 -21.26
N LYS A 202 4.67 9.98 -22.18
CA LYS A 202 4.38 10.01 -23.63
C LYS A 202 3.13 9.19 -23.96
N LEU A 203 2.99 8.02 -23.32
CA LEU A 203 1.82 7.16 -23.51
C LEU A 203 0.57 7.81 -22.90
N GLU A 204 0.66 8.34 -21.68
CA GLU A 204 -0.44 9.04 -21.02
C GLU A 204 -0.97 10.19 -21.88
N VAL A 205 -0.09 11.08 -22.35
CA VAL A 205 -0.51 12.22 -23.18
C VAL A 205 -1.14 11.75 -24.50
N SER A 206 -0.56 10.73 -25.15
CA SER A 206 -1.12 10.18 -26.38
C SER A 206 -2.54 9.63 -26.15
N GLN A 207 -2.71 8.80 -25.11
CA GLN A 207 -4.01 8.21 -24.78
C GLN A 207 -5.02 9.28 -24.34
N ALA A 208 -4.60 10.30 -23.60
CA ALA A 208 -5.45 11.41 -23.19
C ALA A 208 -5.96 12.22 -24.38
N VAL A 209 -5.11 12.49 -25.37
CA VAL A 209 -5.51 13.14 -26.63
C VAL A 209 -6.54 12.30 -27.38
N ASP A 210 -6.30 10.99 -27.54
CA ASP A 210 -7.24 10.08 -28.22
C ASP A 210 -8.61 10.05 -27.52
N LYS A 211 -8.61 9.94 -26.18
CA LYS A 211 -9.83 9.98 -25.35
C LYS A 211 -10.56 11.31 -25.48
N ALA A 212 -9.84 12.43 -25.47
CA ALA A 212 -10.44 13.76 -25.58
C ALA A 212 -11.08 14.00 -26.96
N ILE A 213 -10.44 13.49 -28.04
CA ILE A 213 -11.02 13.49 -29.38
C ILE A 213 -12.29 12.64 -29.43
N ALA A 214 -12.26 11.44 -28.85
CA ALA A 214 -13.42 10.56 -28.80
C ALA A 214 -14.60 11.18 -28.03
N ALA A 215 -14.35 11.75 -26.85
CA ALA A 215 -15.35 12.43 -26.02
C ALA A 215 -15.99 13.62 -26.75
N LYS A 216 -15.21 14.44 -27.46
CA LYS A 216 -15.76 15.54 -28.27
C LYS A 216 -16.52 15.07 -29.50
N SER A 217 -16.20 13.89 -30.03
CA SER A 217 -16.88 13.34 -31.20
C SER A 217 -18.27 12.81 -30.84
N THR A 218 -18.44 12.25 -29.64
CA THR A 218 -19.75 11.81 -29.14
C THR A 218 -20.67 12.96 -28.73
N GLU A 219 -20.11 14.08 -28.24
CA GLU A 219 -20.87 15.30 -27.93
C GLU A 219 -21.38 16.05 -29.18
N LYS A 220 -20.75 15.84 -30.35
CA LYS A 220 -20.99 16.62 -31.57
C LYS A 220 -21.95 15.96 -32.58
N GLN A 221 -23.19 15.74 -32.16
CA GLN A 221 -24.31 15.95 -33.09
C GLN A 221 -24.65 17.45 -33.28
N GLN A 222 -24.00 18.40 -32.57
CA GLN A 222 -24.41 19.81 -32.60
C GLN A 222 -23.38 20.88 -33.01
N SER A 223 -22.08 20.61 -33.20
CA SER A 223 -21.19 21.66 -33.75
C SER A 223 -19.91 21.13 -34.41
N SER A 224 -19.95 20.98 -35.73
CA SER A 224 -18.77 20.84 -36.58
C SER A 224 -17.82 22.04 -36.34
N GLY A 225 -16.64 21.82 -35.78
CA GLY A 225 -15.58 22.86 -35.66
C GLY A 225 -15.00 23.18 -34.28
N ALA A 226 -15.54 22.67 -33.15
CA ALA A 226 -14.92 23.00 -31.85
C ALA A 226 -13.50 22.44 -31.72
N ARG A 227 -12.53 23.33 -31.45
CA ARG A 227 -11.10 23.02 -31.28
C ARG A 227 -10.85 22.20 -30.01
N LEU A 228 -9.88 21.29 -30.05
CA LEU A 228 -9.37 20.61 -28.86
C LEU A 228 -8.55 21.59 -28.01
N THR A 229 -8.83 21.69 -26.73
CA THR A 229 -8.15 22.55 -25.77
C THR A 229 -7.30 21.72 -24.81
N TRP A 230 -6.38 22.35 -24.10
CA TRP A 230 -5.60 21.67 -23.07
C TRP A 230 -6.47 21.12 -21.94
N SER A 231 -7.50 21.86 -21.52
CA SER A 231 -8.43 21.41 -20.48
C SER A 231 -9.15 20.11 -20.86
N ASP A 232 -9.43 19.90 -22.16
CA ASP A 232 -10.04 18.65 -22.63
C ASP A 232 -9.08 17.47 -22.48
N ILE A 233 -7.77 17.69 -22.69
CA ILE A 233 -6.73 16.67 -22.56
C ILE A 233 -6.43 16.40 -21.08
N GLU A 234 -6.30 17.46 -20.28
CA GLU A 234 -6.02 17.39 -18.84
C GLU A 234 -7.09 16.57 -18.09
N ALA A 235 -8.36 16.71 -18.48
CA ALA A 235 -9.46 15.92 -17.95
C ALA A 235 -9.36 14.41 -18.25
N GLN A 236 -8.52 14.00 -19.21
CA GLN A 236 -8.33 12.60 -19.63
C GLN A 236 -6.98 12.01 -19.18
N LEU A 237 -6.11 12.79 -18.54
CA LEU A 237 -4.88 12.31 -17.93
C LEU A 237 -5.20 11.37 -16.74
N TYR A 238 -4.29 10.46 -16.40
CA TYR A 238 -4.45 9.65 -15.18
C TYR A 238 -4.42 10.53 -13.92
N SER A 239 -3.68 11.63 -13.99
CA SER A 239 -3.57 12.64 -12.94
C SER A 239 -4.79 13.57 -12.82
N ALA A 240 -5.82 13.41 -13.64
CA ALA A 240 -7.02 14.25 -13.58
C ALA A 240 -7.61 14.32 -12.16
N GLY A 241 -7.88 15.53 -11.68
CA GLY A 241 -8.36 15.79 -10.32
C GLY A 241 -7.29 15.71 -9.22
N THR A 242 -6.02 15.55 -9.58
CA THR A 242 -4.86 15.69 -8.68
C THR A 242 -4.13 16.99 -9.02
N PRO A 243 -3.79 17.85 -8.04
CA PRO A 243 -3.02 19.06 -8.33
C PRO A 243 -1.65 18.70 -8.91
N PRO A 244 -1.00 19.60 -9.68
CA PRO A 244 0.37 19.37 -10.15
C PRO A 244 1.33 19.23 -8.97
N PRO A 245 2.45 18.49 -9.11
CA PRO A 245 3.45 18.39 -8.05
C PRO A 245 4.07 19.76 -7.74
N ASP A 246 4.10 20.14 -6.46
CA ASP A 246 4.89 21.28 -5.98
C ASP A 246 6.39 20.96 -5.99
N LEU A 247 6.70 19.68 -5.77
CA LEU A 247 8.06 19.14 -5.74
C LEU A 247 8.14 17.84 -6.55
N LEU A 248 9.19 17.73 -7.37
CA LEU A 248 9.60 16.51 -8.04
C LEU A 248 11.02 16.16 -7.57
N LEU A 249 11.16 14.96 -7.00
CA LEU A 249 12.39 14.47 -6.35
C LEU A 249 12.89 13.19 -7.02
#